data_AF-A0A938QMG2-F1
#
_entry.id   AF-A0A938QMG2-F1
#
_cell.length_a   1.000
_cell.length_b   1.000
_cell.length_c   1.000
_cell.angle_alpha   90.00
_cell.angle_beta   90.00
_cell.angle_gamma   90.00
#
_symmetry.space_group_name_H-M   'P 1'
#
loop_
_entity.id
_entity.type
_entity.pdbx_description
1 polymer ?
#
loop_
_entity_poly.entity_id
_entity_poly.type
_entity_poly.pdbx_seq_one_letter_code
_entity_poly.pdbx_strand_id
1 'polypeptide(L)' 'MELPSLRVWWRRLRQKFGLGSEGQPVWGQGSPAILGICSQCGAVVLKGWHRETPEGLLCQRCAGKG' A
#
# COMPACT_ATOMS: atom_id res chain seq x y z
N MET A 1 25.67 -5.94 -35.24
CA MET A 1 24.96 -6.83 -34.30
C MET A 1 25.18 -6.29 -32.90
N GLU A 2 24.26 -5.44 -32.45
CA GLU A 2 24.36 -4.73 -31.17
C GLU A 2 23.93 -5.68 -30.04
N LEU A 3 24.83 -5.95 -29.09
CA LEU A 3 24.54 -6.78 -27.91
C LEU A 3 23.47 -6.06 -27.07
N PRO A 4 22.22 -6.56 -26.98
CA PRO A 4 21.22 -5.96 -26.12
C PRO A 4 21.70 -6.08 -24.67
N SER A 5 21.85 -4.91 -24.05
CA SER A 5 22.59 -4.69 -22.82
C SER A 5 22.23 -5.66 -21.68
N LEU A 6 23.28 -6.27 -21.09
CA LEU A 6 23.30 -6.99 -19.80
C LEU A 6 22.48 -6.30 -18.68
N ARG A 7 22.32 -4.98 -18.75
CA ARG A 7 21.54 -4.17 -17.80
C ARG A 7 20.05 -4.50 -17.80
N VAL A 8 19.46 -4.90 -18.93
CA VAL A 8 18.02 -5.22 -19.02
C VAL A 8 17.73 -6.59 -18.40
N TRP A 9 18.64 -7.54 -18.58
CA TRP A 9 18.53 -8.88 -18.01
C TRP A 9 18.61 -8.84 -16.47
N TRP A 10 19.51 -8.02 -15.91
CA TRP A 10 19.60 -7.77 -14.47
C TRP A 10 18.36 -7.10 -13.87
N ARG A 11 17.71 -6.15 -14.59
CA ARG A 11 16.45 -5.54 -14.11
C ARG A 11 15.31 -6.55 -13.99
N ARG A 12 15.20 -7.51 -14.91
CA ARG A 12 14.17 -8.57 -14.83
C ARG A 12 14.44 -9.56 -13.72
N LEU A 13 15.71 -9.93 -13.50
CA LEU A 13 16.08 -10.82 -12.40
C LEU A 13 15.77 -10.20 -11.03
N ARG A 14 16.01 -8.90 -10.86
CA ARG A 14 15.70 -8.18 -9.61
C ARG A 14 14.20 -8.10 -9.32
N GLN A 15 13.35 -7.98 -10.35
CA GLN A 15 11.89 -8.06 -10.20
C GLN A 15 11.42 -9.47 -9.83
N LYS A 16 12.09 -10.52 -10.34
CA LYS A 16 11.75 -11.92 -10.05
C LYS A 16 12.20 -12.36 -8.64
N PHE A 17 13.24 -11.73 -8.09
CA PHE A 17 13.79 -12.05 -6.77
C PHE A 17 13.08 -11.41 -5.59
N GLY A 18 11.91 -10.79 -5.79
CA GLY A 18 10.95 -10.61 -4.71
C GLY A 18 11.47 -9.94 -3.44
N LEU A 19 12.47 -9.05 -3.55
CA LEU A 19 12.73 -8.04 -2.52
C LEU A 19 11.64 -6.96 -2.66
N GLY A 20 10.40 -7.40 -2.46
CA GLY A 20 9.26 -6.53 -2.21
C GLY A 20 9.57 -5.81 -0.92
N SER A 21 9.65 -4.49 -1.04
CA SER A 21 9.78 -3.50 0.01
C SER A 21 9.32 -4.01 1.37
N GLU A 22 10.27 -4.09 2.31
CA GLU A 22 9.99 -4.18 3.74
C GLU A 22 8.89 -3.15 4.09
N GLY A 23 7.79 -3.64 4.67
CA GLY A 23 6.88 -2.79 5.43
C GLY A 23 5.69 -2.16 4.71
N GLN A 24 5.08 -2.79 3.69
CA GLN A 24 3.69 -2.41 3.37
C GLN A 24 2.75 -3.02 4.42
N PRO A 25 1.97 -2.21 5.16
CA PRO A 25 0.96 -2.74 6.07
C PRO A 25 0.00 -3.60 5.24
N VAL A 26 -0.10 -4.88 5.57
CA VAL A 26 -1.06 -5.79 4.95
C VAL A 26 -2.44 -5.33 5.36
N TRP A 27 -3.11 -4.61 4.46
CA TRP A 27 -4.47 -4.18 4.67
C TRP A 27 -5.37 -5.41 4.86
N GLY A 28 -6.17 -5.42 5.92
CA GLY A 28 -7.16 -6.47 6.18
C GLY A 28 -6.68 -7.73 6.90
N GLN A 29 -5.61 -7.65 7.68
CA GLN A 29 -5.27 -8.73 8.59
C GLN A 29 -6.16 -8.69 9.86
N GLY A 30 -7.24 -9.47 9.87
CA GLY A 30 -8.14 -9.67 11.01
C GLY A 30 -9.63 -9.46 10.72
N SER A 31 -10.50 -9.76 11.69
CA SER A 31 -11.94 -9.53 11.57
C SER A 31 -12.24 -8.04 11.38
N PRO A 32 -13.13 -7.67 10.44
CA PRO A 32 -13.45 -6.27 10.16
C PRO A 32 -14.18 -5.66 11.35
N ALA A 33 -13.52 -4.79 12.10
CA ALA A 33 -14.12 -3.96 13.13
C ALA A 33 -14.29 -2.53 12.62
N ILE A 34 -15.46 -1.94 12.80
CA ILE A 34 -15.69 -0.55 12.44
C ILE A 34 -14.97 0.34 13.46
N LEU A 35 -14.06 1.18 13.00
CA LEU A 35 -13.34 2.14 13.86
C LEU A 35 -14.01 3.52 13.87
N GLY A 36 -14.65 3.91 12.78
CA GLY A 36 -15.28 5.22 12.68
C GLY A 36 -15.53 5.65 11.24
N ILE A 37 -15.46 6.95 11.00
CA ILE A 37 -15.77 7.60 9.73
C ILE A 37 -14.53 8.34 9.22
N CYS A 38 -14.30 8.28 7.91
CA CYS A 38 -13.18 8.94 7.25
C CYS A 38 -13.35 10.47 7.29
N SER A 39 -12.39 11.19 7.85
CA SER A 39 -12.41 12.66 7.94
C SER A 39 -12.48 13.35 6.58
N GLN A 40 -12.05 12.69 5.50
CA GLN A 40 -11.92 13.30 4.17
C GLN A 40 -13.12 13.04 3.25
N CYS A 41 -13.84 11.93 3.41
CA CYS A 41 -14.90 11.54 2.48
C CYS A 41 -16.15 10.93 3.13
N GLY A 42 -16.19 10.79 4.45
CA GLY A 42 -17.35 10.23 5.16
C GLY A 42 -17.52 8.71 5.03
N ALA A 43 -16.58 7.99 4.40
CA ALA A 43 -16.65 6.54 4.29
C ALA A 43 -16.45 5.85 5.65
N VAL A 44 -17.13 4.73 5.86
CA VAL A 44 -16.88 3.88 7.04
C VAL A 44 -15.46 3.32 7.00
N VAL A 45 -14.77 3.43 8.12
CA VAL A 45 -13.38 3.03 8.28
C VAL A 45 -13.33 1.72 9.05
N LEU A 46 -12.69 0.71 8.46
CA LEU A 46 -12.49 -0.60 9.08
C LEU A 46 -11.08 -0.71 9.66
N LYS A 47 -10.96 -1.42 10.78
CA LYS A 47 -9.70 -1.78 11.41
C LYS A 47 -8.81 -2.53 10.42
N GLY A 48 -7.56 -2.09 10.31
CA GLY A 48 -6.63 -2.63 9.32
C GLY A 48 -6.89 -2.20 7.87
N TRP A 49 -7.83 -1.28 7.61
CA TRP A 49 -8.12 -0.64 6.30
C TRP A 49 -8.16 0.89 6.40
N HIS A 50 -7.35 1.45 7.29
CA HIS A 50 -7.29 2.88 7.57
C HIS A 50 -5.87 3.40 7.85
N ARG A 51 -5.68 4.70 7.65
CA ARG A 51 -4.48 5.42 8.09
C ARG A 51 -4.88 6.43 9.16
N GLU A 52 -4.19 6.40 10.29
CA GLU A 52 -4.37 7.42 11.34
C GLU A 52 -3.53 8.65 10.98
N THR A 53 -4.15 9.82 11.08
CA THR A 53 -3.53 11.12 10.83
C THR A 53 -3.89 12.08 11.96
N PRO A 54 -3.18 13.22 12.12
CA PRO A 54 -3.55 14.23 13.11
C PRO A 54 -4.98 14.79 12.93
N GLU A 55 -5.51 14.75 11.70
CA GLU A 55 -6.86 15.21 11.34
C GLU A 55 -7.94 14.13 11.55
N GLY A 56 -7.55 12.93 11.98
CA GLY A 56 -8.44 11.80 12.24
C GLY A 56 -8.18 10.59 11.35
N LEU A 57 -9.19 9.74 11.21
CA LEU A 57 -9.11 8.48 10.46
C LEU A 57 -9.27 8.74 8.96
N LEU A 58 -8.38 8.19 8.15
CA LEU A 58 -8.53 8.16 6.70
C LEU A 58 -8.80 6.74 6.22
N CYS A 59 -9.80 6.58 5.35
CA CYS A 59 -9.99 5.31 4.65
C CYS A 59 -8.81 5.05 3.69
N GLN A 60 -8.59 3.79 3.33
CA GLN A 60 -7.50 3.37 2.43
C GLN A 60 -7.41 4.23 1.15
N ARG A 61 -8.56 4.56 0.53
CA ARG A 61 -8.61 5.37 -0.69
C ARG A 61 -8.08 6.79 -0.48
N CYS A 62 -8.42 7.42 0.64
CA CYS A 62 -7.97 8.76 0.97
C CYS A 62 -6.51 8.75 1.42
N ALA A 63 -6.10 7.71 2.15
CA ALA A 63 -4.73 7.52 2.60
C ALA A 63 -3.71 7.36 1.46
N GLY A 64 -4.12 6.82 0.31
CA GLY A 64 -3.26 6.65 -0.88
C GLY A 64 -3.23 7.83 -1.85
N LYS A 65 -3.93 8.93 -1.53
CA LYS A 65 -3.88 10.18 -2.32
C LYS A 65 -2.89 11.21 -1.77
N GLY A 66 -2.34 10.96 -0.57
CA GLY A 66 -1.36 11.82 0.10
C GLY A 66 0.07 11.31 -0.06
#